data_AF-X1TVA6-F1
#
_entry.id   AF-X1TVA6-F1
#
_cell.length_a   1.000
_cell.length_b   1.000
_cell.length_c   1.000
_cell.angle_alpha   90.00
_cell.angle_beta   90.00
_cell.angle_gamma   90.00
#
_symmetry.space_group_name_H-M   'P 1'
#
loop_
_entity.id
_entity.type
_entity.pdbx_description
1 polymer ?
#
loop_
_entity_poly.entity_id
_entity_poly.type
_entity_poly.pdbx_seq_one_letter_code
_entity_poly.pdbx_strand_id
1 'polypeptide(L)'
;FVKEMFSIFKRRNPNVKMVIGGGKSTVTSLPGVNYWVWGAADRSVVALANYLEDGSPLVTHPGRTGEVISSRNYPFTDHSKSKIIWQSNDYLFEREHLPIEINRGCIFRCIFCANPLHRKKGEFEKSIDVLQEELLYNYDHFGTTGYMFCDDTYNDTMEKVASLHKMFKKLPFELEWSGYGRVDVINKYPEQREMLLESGLRAILVGIETFHPVTAKGVGKGLHPDKVKETLYYLRETWRGKVIITGSFIVGLPGES
;
A
#
# COMPACT_ATOMS: atom_id res chain seq x y z
N PHE A 1 22.07 2.94 -15.32
CA PHE A 1 21.79 2.10 -14.14
C PHE A 1 21.18 0.73 -14.51
N VAL A 2 19.88 0.58 -14.82
CA VAL A 2 19.27 -0.75 -15.05
C VAL A 2 19.96 -1.58 -16.15
N LYS A 3 20.29 -0.97 -17.30
CA LYS A 3 21.02 -1.65 -18.39
C LYS A 3 22.40 -2.15 -17.96
N GLU A 4 23.07 -1.42 -17.08
CA GLU A 4 24.40 -1.76 -16.57
C GLU A 4 24.33 -2.95 -15.61
N MET A 5 23.33 -2.96 -14.71
CA MET A 5 23.04 -4.13 -13.87
C MET A 5 22.78 -5.38 -14.71
N PHE A 6 21.97 -5.27 -15.77
CA PHE A 6 21.69 -6.41 -16.64
C PHE A 6 22.95 -6.92 -17.33
N SER A 7 23.84 -6.01 -17.76
CA SER A 7 25.15 -6.39 -18.31
C SER A 7 26.00 -7.14 -17.28
N ILE A 8 26.07 -6.68 -16.04
CA ILE A 8 26.81 -7.34 -14.96
C ILE A 8 26.29 -8.77 -14.75
N PHE A 9 24.97 -8.94 -14.65
CA PHE A 9 24.35 -10.25 -14.46
C PHE A 9 24.61 -11.18 -15.64
N LYS A 10 24.47 -10.68 -16.87
CA LYS A 10 24.73 -11.45 -18.10
C LYS A 10 26.20 -11.83 -18.26
N ARG A 11 27.14 -11.01 -17.80
CA ARG A 11 28.57 -11.37 -17.76
C ARG A 11 28.86 -12.53 -16.82
N ARG A 12 28.15 -12.61 -15.68
CA ARG A 12 28.30 -13.71 -14.72
C ARG A 12 27.57 -14.98 -15.16
N ASN A 13 26.38 -14.84 -15.72
CA ASN A 13 25.60 -15.94 -16.26
C ASN A 13 24.85 -15.48 -17.52
N PRO A 14 25.32 -15.84 -18.73
CA PRO A 14 24.67 -15.45 -19.98
C PRO A 14 23.21 -15.93 -20.09
N ASN A 15 22.89 -17.05 -19.43
CA ASN A 15 21.58 -17.70 -19.48
C ASN A 15 20.60 -17.17 -18.43
N VAL A 16 21.02 -16.29 -17.51
CA VAL A 16 20.15 -15.73 -16.47
C VAL A 16 18.90 -15.10 -17.09
N LYS A 17 17.73 -15.39 -16.51
CA LYS A 17 16.47 -14.78 -16.93
C LYS A 17 16.21 -13.52 -16.11
N MET A 18 15.85 -12.45 -16.80
CA MET A 18 15.48 -11.19 -16.17
C MET A 18 13.97 -11.11 -16.03
N VAL A 19 13.49 -10.92 -14.82
CA VAL A 19 12.06 -10.77 -14.50
C VAL A 19 11.84 -9.38 -13.90
N ILE A 20 10.82 -8.65 -14.37
CA ILE A 20 10.43 -7.37 -13.78
C ILE A 20 9.02 -7.47 -13.21
N GLY A 21 8.88 -7.02 -11.96
CA GLY A 21 7.61 -6.91 -11.23
C GLY A 21 7.35 -5.50 -10.70
N GLY A 22 6.23 -5.34 -10.00
CA GLY A 22 5.82 -4.09 -9.36
C GLY A 22 4.75 -3.30 -10.13
N GLY A 23 4.11 -2.34 -9.45
CA GLY A 23 2.94 -1.61 -9.98
C GLY A 23 3.18 -0.85 -11.29
N LYS A 24 4.44 -0.58 -11.64
CA LYS A 24 4.85 0.11 -12.88
C LYS A 24 5.61 -0.77 -13.87
N SER A 25 5.66 -2.09 -13.65
CA SER A 25 6.47 -3.02 -14.46
C SER A 25 6.15 -3.01 -15.95
N THR A 26 4.90 -2.70 -16.31
CA THR A 26 4.39 -2.70 -17.69
C THR A 26 4.32 -1.30 -18.31
N VAL A 27 4.80 -0.25 -17.62
CA VAL A 27 4.74 1.13 -18.11
C VAL A 27 5.81 1.40 -19.18
N THR A 28 6.98 0.78 -19.06
CA THR A 28 8.12 1.01 -19.97
C THR A 28 8.75 -0.32 -20.38
N SER A 29 8.93 -0.49 -21.69
CA SER A 29 9.67 -1.66 -22.20
C SER A 29 11.16 -1.48 -21.91
N LEU A 30 11.76 -2.50 -21.32
CA LEU A 30 13.16 -2.52 -20.95
C LEU A 30 13.87 -3.63 -21.74
N PRO A 31 14.82 -3.29 -22.63
CA PRO A 31 15.58 -4.28 -23.38
C PRO A 31 16.30 -5.26 -22.45
N GLY A 32 16.25 -6.55 -22.80
CA GLY A 32 16.91 -7.62 -22.03
C GLY A 32 16.05 -8.26 -20.94
N VAL A 33 14.81 -7.80 -20.75
CA VAL A 33 13.82 -8.46 -19.88
C VAL A 33 13.23 -9.67 -20.58
N ASN A 34 13.08 -10.78 -19.84
CA ASN A 34 12.49 -12.01 -20.35
C ASN A 34 11.01 -12.15 -19.98
N TYR A 35 10.65 -11.75 -18.76
CA TYR A 35 9.28 -11.91 -18.25
C TYR A 35 8.81 -10.66 -17.50
N TRP A 36 7.54 -10.32 -17.68
CA TRP A 36 6.87 -9.25 -16.95
C TRP A 36 5.81 -9.84 -16.03
N VAL A 37 5.91 -9.53 -14.75
CA VAL A 37 4.92 -9.88 -13.74
C VAL A 37 4.18 -8.60 -13.34
N TRP A 38 2.85 -8.64 -13.36
CA TRP A 38 2.03 -7.47 -13.07
C TRP A 38 0.81 -7.80 -12.19
N GLY A 39 0.33 -6.79 -11.47
CA GLY A 39 -0.74 -6.96 -10.47
C GLY A 39 -0.26 -7.62 -9.18
N ALA A 40 -1.20 -8.20 -8.43
CA ALA A 40 -0.88 -8.98 -7.23
C ALA A 40 -0.12 -10.25 -7.63
N ALA A 41 1.16 -10.32 -7.29
CA ALA A 41 2.09 -11.28 -7.87
C ALA A 41 2.23 -12.59 -7.09
N ASP A 42 1.50 -12.74 -5.98
CA ASP A 42 1.68 -13.80 -4.97
C ASP A 42 1.59 -15.21 -5.57
N ARG A 43 0.70 -15.40 -6.56
CA ARG A 43 0.53 -16.67 -7.28
C ARG A 43 1.26 -16.69 -8.62
N SER A 44 1.26 -15.57 -9.35
CA SER A 44 1.88 -15.50 -10.68
C SER A 44 3.39 -15.63 -10.67
N VAL A 45 4.07 -15.11 -9.64
CA VAL A 45 5.53 -15.25 -9.49
C VAL A 45 5.93 -16.70 -9.20
N VAL A 46 5.11 -17.42 -8.42
CA VAL A 46 5.32 -18.85 -8.13
C VAL A 46 5.11 -19.69 -9.38
N ALA A 47 4.06 -19.40 -10.16
CA ALA A 47 3.84 -20.08 -11.43
C ALA A 47 5.01 -19.87 -12.42
N LEU A 48 5.56 -18.65 -12.47
CA LEU A 48 6.77 -18.37 -13.25
C LEU A 48 7.98 -19.15 -12.73
N ALA A 49 8.18 -19.21 -11.42
CA ALA A 49 9.28 -19.96 -10.82
C ALA A 49 9.21 -21.46 -11.21
N ASN A 50 8.05 -22.09 -11.06
CA ASN A 50 7.84 -23.48 -11.44
C ASN A 50 8.12 -23.70 -12.94
N TYR A 51 7.57 -22.85 -13.82
CA TYR A 51 7.85 -22.92 -15.25
C TYR A 51 9.34 -22.84 -15.59
N LEU A 52 10.09 -21.97 -14.89
CA LEU A 52 11.53 -21.82 -15.09
C LEU A 52 12.34 -23.01 -14.54
N GLU A 53 11.81 -23.71 -13.55
CA GLU A 53 12.46 -24.87 -12.91
C GLU A 53 12.23 -26.16 -13.72
N ASP A 54 10.98 -26.47 -14.08
CA ASP A 54 10.60 -27.77 -14.62
C ASP A 54 9.77 -27.72 -15.92
N GLY A 55 9.48 -26.53 -16.44
CA GLY A 55 8.66 -26.35 -17.64
C GLY A 55 7.15 -26.47 -17.41
N SER A 56 6.69 -26.44 -16.16
CA SER A 56 5.27 -26.41 -15.77
C SER A 56 4.46 -25.39 -16.59
N PRO A 57 3.20 -25.68 -16.96
CA PRO A 57 2.41 -24.78 -17.79
C PRO A 57 2.31 -23.35 -17.23
N LEU A 58 2.66 -22.37 -18.06
CA LEU A 58 2.58 -20.94 -17.75
C LEU A 58 1.60 -20.24 -18.69
N VAL A 59 0.66 -19.49 -18.12
CA VAL A 59 -0.37 -18.75 -18.85
C VAL A 59 -0.01 -17.27 -18.87
N THR A 60 0.27 -16.75 -20.06
CA THR A 60 0.53 -15.33 -20.29
C THR A 60 -0.65 -14.66 -21.01
N HIS A 61 -0.60 -13.34 -21.13
CA HIS A 61 -1.47 -12.58 -22.02
C HIS A 61 -0.72 -11.38 -22.60
N PRO A 62 -1.12 -10.88 -23.78
CA PRO A 62 -0.52 -9.69 -24.35
C PRO A 62 -0.69 -8.47 -23.44
N GLY A 63 0.40 -7.74 -23.21
CA GLY A 63 0.44 -6.45 -22.53
C GLY A 63 1.27 -5.43 -23.30
N ARG A 64 1.36 -4.19 -22.78
CA ARG A 64 2.05 -3.08 -23.44
C ARG A 64 3.55 -3.34 -23.70
N THR A 65 4.20 -4.14 -22.85
CA THR A 65 5.64 -4.41 -22.90
C THR A 65 6.00 -5.80 -23.42
N GLY A 66 5.00 -6.59 -23.82
CA GLY A 66 5.17 -7.98 -24.24
C GLY A 66 4.16 -8.91 -23.57
N GLU A 67 4.45 -10.20 -23.52
CA GLU A 67 3.67 -11.18 -22.78
C GLU A 67 3.82 -10.95 -21.26
N VAL A 68 2.68 -10.86 -20.57
CA VAL A 68 2.58 -10.54 -19.15
C VAL A 68 1.97 -11.72 -18.39
N ILE A 69 2.54 -11.99 -17.21
CA ILE A 69 2.04 -12.95 -16.23
C ILE A 69 1.40 -12.13 -15.11
N SER A 70 0.12 -12.35 -14.80
CA SER A 70 -0.56 -11.50 -13.82
C SER A 70 -1.62 -12.22 -13.01
N SER A 71 -2.13 -11.51 -12.00
CA SER A 71 -3.29 -11.93 -11.21
C SER A 71 -4.56 -12.16 -12.03
N ARG A 72 -4.61 -11.78 -13.32
CA ARG A 72 -5.71 -12.13 -14.23
C ARG A 72 -5.81 -13.65 -14.42
N ASN A 73 -4.67 -14.30 -14.62
CA ASN A 73 -4.59 -15.75 -14.83
C ASN A 73 -4.30 -16.50 -13.54
N TYR A 74 -3.70 -15.82 -12.56
CA TYR A 74 -3.32 -16.36 -11.27
C TYR A 74 -3.96 -15.55 -10.14
N PRO A 75 -5.29 -15.59 -10.01
CA PRO A 75 -6.01 -14.75 -9.06
C PRO A 75 -5.53 -15.04 -7.64
N PHE A 76 -5.37 -13.97 -6.88
CA PHE A 76 -5.02 -14.03 -5.48
C PHE A 76 -6.30 -13.92 -4.64
N THR A 77 -6.67 -15.00 -3.94
CA THR A 77 -7.93 -15.07 -3.17
C THR A 77 -7.72 -15.08 -1.67
N ASP A 78 -6.50 -15.34 -1.19
CA ASP A 78 -6.23 -15.67 0.21
C ASP A 78 -5.55 -14.53 0.97
N HIS A 79 -5.84 -13.27 0.61
CA HIS A 79 -5.19 -12.11 1.22
C HIS A 79 -5.38 -12.04 2.73
N SER A 80 -6.53 -12.51 3.24
CA SER A 80 -6.81 -12.58 4.67
C SER A 80 -5.78 -13.38 5.46
N LYS A 81 -5.01 -14.25 4.80
CA LYS A 81 -3.97 -15.10 5.39
C LYS A 81 -2.55 -14.72 4.96
N SER A 82 -2.42 -13.68 4.14
CA SER A 82 -1.11 -13.26 3.63
C SER A 82 -0.25 -12.67 4.72
N LYS A 83 1.07 -12.89 4.61
CA LYS A 83 2.06 -12.40 5.57
C LYS A 83 3.23 -11.72 4.85
N ILE A 84 3.74 -10.65 5.44
CA ILE A 84 5.04 -10.07 5.22
C ILE A 84 5.94 -10.65 6.31
N ILE A 85 6.89 -11.48 5.88
CA ILE A 85 7.80 -12.20 6.78
C ILE A 85 9.17 -11.55 6.68
N TRP A 86 9.56 -10.87 7.75
CA TRP A 86 10.91 -10.34 7.93
C TRP A 86 11.85 -11.43 8.43
N GLN A 87 13.09 -11.40 7.95
CA GLN A 87 14.14 -12.35 8.28
C GLN A 87 15.32 -11.63 8.95
N SER A 88 16.09 -12.36 9.74
CA SER A 88 17.27 -11.81 10.43
C SER A 88 18.35 -11.28 9.49
N ASN A 89 18.36 -11.74 8.24
CA ASN A 89 19.26 -11.29 7.17
C ASN A 89 18.66 -10.18 6.29
N ASP A 90 17.53 -9.57 6.67
CA ASP A 90 16.98 -8.37 6.02
C ASP A 90 17.68 -7.07 6.46
N TYR A 91 18.69 -7.17 7.33
CA TYR A 91 19.53 -6.04 7.81
C TYR A 91 18.72 -4.89 8.44
N LEU A 92 17.77 -5.25 9.30
CA LEU A 92 16.90 -4.29 9.99
C LEU A 92 17.72 -3.39 10.93
N PHE A 93 17.43 -2.09 10.90
CA PHE A 93 18.04 -1.12 11.81
C PHE A 93 17.29 -1.07 13.15
N GLU A 94 17.99 -0.67 14.22
CA GLU A 94 17.35 -0.42 15.51
C GLU A 94 16.27 0.66 15.35
N ARG A 95 15.04 0.37 15.83
CA ARG A 95 13.86 1.24 15.71
C ARG A 95 13.43 1.55 14.27
N GLU A 96 13.79 0.70 13.32
CA GLU A 96 13.28 0.83 11.95
C GLU A 96 11.76 0.65 11.92
N HIS A 97 11.07 1.50 11.15
CA HIS A 97 9.65 1.35 10.89
C HIS A 97 9.44 0.38 9.74
N LEU A 98 9.03 -0.86 10.05
CA LEU A 98 8.91 -1.90 9.04
C LEU A 98 7.68 -1.68 8.14
N PRO A 99 7.80 -1.81 6.81
CA PRO A 99 6.64 -1.82 5.94
C PRO A 99 5.76 -3.05 6.23
N ILE A 100 4.47 -2.83 6.39
CA ILE A 100 3.48 -3.89 6.58
C ILE A 100 2.18 -3.52 5.86
N GLU A 101 1.41 -4.53 5.44
CA GLU A 101 0.12 -4.33 4.79
C GLU A 101 -1.01 -4.83 5.68
N ILE A 102 -2.13 -4.10 5.73
CA ILE A 102 -3.37 -4.54 6.38
C ILE A 102 -4.49 -4.80 5.36
N ASN A 103 -4.40 -4.18 4.17
CA ASN A 103 -5.21 -4.50 3.00
C ASN A 103 -4.50 -4.10 1.71
N ARG A 104 -5.03 -4.57 0.57
CA ARG A 104 -4.61 -4.13 -0.76
C ARG A 104 -5.75 -3.49 -1.51
N GLY A 105 -5.46 -2.37 -2.18
CA GLY A 105 -6.44 -1.67 -2.98
C GLY A 105 -7.31 -0.71 -2.19
N CYS A 106 -8.03 0.14 -2.92
CA CYS A 106 -8.83 1.22 -2.34
C CYS A 106 -10.31 1.09 -2.71
N ILE A 107 -11.21 1.37 -1.77
CA ILE A 107 -12.67 1.41 -2.04
C ILE A 107 -13.10 2.69 -2.78
N PHE A 108 -12.23 3.71 -2.80
CA PHE A 108 -12.46 4.98 -3.49
C PHE A 108 -11.93 4.93 -4.92
N ARG A 109 -12.57 5.70 -5.82
CA ARG A 109 -12.29 5.74 -7.26
C ARG A 109 -11.98 7.15 -7.73
N CYS A 110 -10.88 7.73 -7.23
CA CYS A 110 -10.43 9.04 -7.69
C CYS A 110 -9.95 8.94 -9.15
N ILE A 111 -10.37 9.88 -10.01
CA ILE A 111 -10.21 9.75 -11.47
C ILE A 111 -8.73 9.78 -11.91
N PHE A 112 -7.89 10.51 -11.19
CA PHE A 112 -6.46 10.59 -11.46
C PHE A 112 -5.64 9.43 -10.87
N CYS A 113 -6.27 8.55 -10.07
CA CYS A 113 -5.54 7.57 -9.27
C CYS A 113 -4.90 6.50 -10.17
N ALA A 114 -3.60 6.28 -9.99
CA ALA A 114 -2.86 5.23 -10.69
C ALA A 114 -2.94 3.85 -10.00
N ASN A 115 -3.69 3.74 -8.90
CA ASN A 115 -3.87 2.46 -8.21
C ASN A 115 -4.67 1.49 -9.11
N PRO A 116 -4.08 0.35 -9.50
CA PRO A 116 -4.77 -0.60 -10.38
C PRO A 116 -5.85 -1.42 -9.63
N LEU A 117 -5.86 -1.43 -8.30
CA LEU A 117 -6.72 -2.30 -7.50
C LEU A 117 -7.81 -1.51 -6.76
N HIS A 118 -8.97 -1.37 -7.41
CA HIS A 118 -10.19 -0.93 -6.72
C HIS A 118 -10.97 -2.13 -6.21
N ARG A 119 -11.42 -2.06 -4.96
CA ARG A 119 -12.08 -3.17 -4.27
C ARG A 119 -13.39 -2.77 -3.62
N LYS A 120 -14.19 -3.75 -3.18
CA LYS A 120 -15.31 -3.51 -2.27
C LYS A 120 -14.81 -3.48 -0.82
N LYS A 121 -15.64 -2.95 0.08
CA LYS A 121 -15.42 -3.01 1.52
C LYS A 121 -15.26 -4.47 1.97
N GLY A 122 -14.26 -4.78 2.80
CA GLY A 122 -13.98 -6.12 3.30
C GLY A 122 -13.20 -7.02 2.33
N GLU A 123 -13.14 -6.71 1.04
CA GLU A 123 -12.30 -7.46 0.09
C GLU A 123 -10.83 -7.13 0.34
N PHE A 124 -9.94 -8.10 0.14
CA PHE A 124 -8.50 -7.94 0.30
C PHE A 124 -8.10 -7.26 1.62
N GLU A 125 -8.78 -7.58 2.72
CA GLU A 125 -8.36 -7.21 4.07
C GLU A 125 -7.69 -8.41 4.75
N LYS A 126 -6.52 -8.16 5.36
CA LYS A 126 -5.80 -9.14 6.17
C LYS A 126 -6.61 -9.43 7.43
N SER A 127 -6.63 -10.68 7.90
CA SER A 127 -7.30 -10.97 9.16
C SER A 127 -6.56 -10.30 10.32
N ILE A 128 -7.31 -9.90 11.35
CA ILE A 128 -6.73 -9.26 12.54
C ILE A 128 -5.76 -10.20 13.26
N ASP A 129 -6.07 -11.50 13.32
CA ASP A 129 -5.22 -12.49 13.98
C ASP A 129 -3.89 -12.66 13.24
N VAL A 130 -3.92 -12.70 11.90
CA VAL A 130 -2.71 -12.81 11.07
C VAL A 130 -1.85 -11.56 11.20
N LEU A 131 -2.45 -10.38 11.20
CA LEU A 131 -1.71 -9.14 11.46
C LEU A 131 -1.11 -9.13 12.86
N GLN A 132 -1.86 -9.55 13.88
CA GLN A 132 -1.36 -9.63 15.25
C GLN A 132 -0.16 -10.58 15.35
N GLU A 133 -0.22 -11.74 14.69
CA GLU A 133 0.90 -12.68 14.62
C GLU A 133 2.15 -12.05 14.00
N GLU A 134 2.02 -11.30 12.90
CA GLU A 134 3.16 -10.60 12.28
C GLU A 134 3.77 -9.55 13.22
N LEU A 135 2.92 -8.75 13.88
CA LEU A 135 3.37 -7.70 14.80
C LEU A 135 4.09 -8.30 16.01
N LEU A 136 3.55 -9.38 16.59
CA LEU A 136 4.18 -10.09 17.71
C LEU A 136 5.49 -10.75 17.27
N TYR A 137 5.51 -11.42 16.11
CA TYR A 137 6.72 -12.02 15.57
C TYR A 137 7.83 -10.98 15.42
N ASN A 138 7.52 -9.84 14.80
CA ASN A 138 8.50 -8.77 14.57
C ASN A 138 8.99 -8.16 15.90
N TYR A 139 8.11 -8.00 16.87
CA TYR A 139 8.47 -7.53 18.20
C TYR A 139 9.40 -8.54 18.92
N ASP A 140 9.04 -9.82 18.95
CA ASP A 140 9.79 -10.85 19.67
C ASP A 140 11.17 -11.12 19.05
N HIS A 141 11.30 -11.01 17.73
CA HIS A 141 12.55 -11.33 17.02
C HIS A 141 13.44 -10.12 16.75
N PHE A 142 12.84 -8.94 16.56
CA PHE A 142 13.57 -7.74 16.12
C PHE A 142 13.36 -6.53 17.04
N GLY A 143 12.48 -6.62 18.05
CA GLY A 143 12.15 -5.49 18.92
C GLY A 143 11.34 -4.40 18.21
N THR A 144 10.76 -4.69 17.04
CA THR A 144 10.06 -3.69 16.23
C THR A 144 8.74 -3.27 16.85
N THR A 145 8.60 -1.97 17.12
CA THR A 145 7.35 -1.33 17.55
C THR A 145 6.82 -0.32 16.53
N GLY A 146 7.65 0.08 15.55
CA GLY A 146 7.32 1.06 14.52
C GLY A 146 6.98 0.41 13.18
N TYR A 147 5.96 0.95 12.49
CA TYR A 147 5.51 0.43 11.19
C TYR A 147 5.18 1.52 10.18
N MET A 148 5.32 1.19 8.89
CA MET A 148 4.69 1.93 7.80
C MET A 148 3.60 1.05 7.19
N PHE A 149 2.33 1.44 7.32
CA PHE A 149 1.25 0.77 6.61
C PHE A 149 1.31 1.15 5.12
N CYS A 150 1.62 0.16 4.27
CA CYS A 150 1.80 0.32 2.83
C CYS A 150 0.47 0.44 2.04
N ASP A 151 -0.63 0.40 2.76
CA ASP A 151 -1.99 0.51 2.25
C ASP A 151 -2.27 1.79 1.49
N ASP A 152 -3.12 1.70 0.46
CA ASP A 152 -3.60 2.86 -0.29
C ASP A 152 -4.42 3.83 0.57
N THR A 153 -5.16 3.31 1.56
CA THR A 153 -5.98 4.11 2.48
C THR A 153 -6.25 3.33 3.78
N TYR A 154 -5.58 3.74 4.86
CA TYR A 154 -5.74 3.15 6.18
C TYR A 154 -7.15 3.35 6.74
N ASN A 155 -7.72 4.56 6.66
CA ASN A 155 -8.96 4.91 7.35
C ASN A 155 -10.21 4.81 6.47
N ASP A 156 -10.26 3.89 5.52
CA ASP A 156 -11.36 3.78 4.54
C ASP A 156 -12.74 3.48 5.16
N THR A 157 -12.80 2.80 6.31
CA THR A 157 -14.02 2.38 6.99
C THR A 157 -13.87 2.43 8.50
N MET A 158 -14.99 2.69 9.19
CA MET A 158 -15.02 2.76 10.65
C MET A 158 -14.74 1.42 11.31
N GLU A 159 -15.26 0.34 10.72
CA GLU A 159 -15.15 -1.01 11.26
C GLU A 159 -13.71 -1.51 11.22
N LYS A 160 -12.96 -1.20 10.16
CA LYS A 160 -11.54 -1.52 10.05
C LYS A 160 -10.73 -0.76 11.10
N VAL A 161 -10.91 0.56 11.20
CA VAL A 161 -10.22 1.40 12.20
C VAL A 161 -10.51 0.93 13.62
N ALA A 162 -11.78 0.65 13.96
CA ALA A 162 -12.17 0.18 15.29
C ALA A 162 -11.56 -1.19 15.63
N SER A 163 -11.54 -2.11 14.66
CA SER A 163 -10.99 -3.46 14.86
C SER A 163 -9.48 -3.44 15.08
N LEU A 164 -8.76 -2.63 14.28
CA LEU A 164 -7.31 -2.43 14.43
C LEU A 164 -6.99 -1.74 15.75
N HIS A 165 -7.70 -0.65 16.08
CA HIS A 165 -7.52 0.05 17.34
C HIS A 165 -7.68 -0.91 18.53
N LYS A 166 -8.75 -1.71 18.56
CA LYS A 166 -9.00 -2.70 19.61
C LYS A 166 -7.88 -3.74 19.72
N MET A 167 -7.28 -4.16 18.60
CA MET A 167 -6.18 -5.13 18.60
C MET A 167 -4.87 -4.47 19.07
N PHE A 168 -4.52 -3.30 18.55
CA PHE A 168 -3.28 -2.62 18.91
C PHE A 168 -3.22 -2.28 20.41
N LYS A 169 -4.35 -1.91 21.02
CA LYS A 169 -4.44 -1.66 22.48
C LYS A 169 -4.16 -2.90 23.35
N LYS A 170 -4.12 -4.10 22.76
CA LYS A 170 -3.83 -5.37 23.45
C LYS A 170 -2.41 -5.88 23.18
N LEU A 171 -1.64 -5.20 22.34
CA LEU A 171 -0.24 -5.57 22.09
C LEU A 171 0.58 -5.35 23.37
N PRO A 172 1.65 -6.13 23.59
CA PRO A 172 2.53 -5.97 24.75
C PRO A 172 3.48 -4.77 24.62
N PHE A 173 3.34 -3.97 23.56
CA PHE A 173 4.14 -2.79 23.27
C PHE A 173 3.26 -1.66 22.71
N GLU A 174 3.75 -0.42 22.83
CA GLU A 174 3.13 0.72 22.18
C GLU A 174 3.55 0.77 20.72
N LEU A 175 2.60 0.45 19.84
CA LEU A 175 2.81 0.51 18.40
C LEU A 175 2.87 1.96 17.94
N GLU A 176 3.80 2.29 17.04
CA GLU A 176 3.82 3.55 16.31
C GLU A 176 3.68 3.29 14.82
N TRP A 177 2.90 4.11 14.13
CA TRP A 177 2.70 3.90 12.70
C TRP A 177 2.59 5.17 11.86
N SER A 178 2.91 4.97 10.59
CA SER A 178 2.67 5.94 9.52
C SER A 178 1.90 5.33 8.37
N GLY A 179 1.20 6.15 7.57
CA GLY A 179 0.46 5.65 6.42
C GLY A 179 -0.31 6.71 5.66
N TYR A 180 -1.25 6.24 4.83
CA TYR A 180 -2.08 7.08 3.98
C TYR A 180 -3.52 7.11 4.47
N GLY A 181 -4.17 8.26 4.39
CA GLY A 181 -5.57 8.40 4.76
C GLY A 181 -6.31 9.46 3.97
N ARG A 182 -7.61 9.59 4.27
CA ARG A 182 -8.47 10.60 3.67
C ARG A 182 -9.16 11.45 4.71
N VAL A 183 -9.13 12.77 4.48
CA VAL A 183 -9.77 13.76 5.36
C VAL A 183 -11.30 13.64 5.33
N ASP A 184 -11.89 13.27 4.19
CA ASP A 184 -13.33 13.12 4.07
C ASP A 184 -13.90 12.01 4.95
N VAL A 185 -13.15 10.92 5.14
CA VAL A 185 -13.55 9.85 6.05
C VAL A 185 -13.38 10.25 7.52
N ILE A 186 -12.30 10.97 7.86
CA ILE A 186 -12.11 11.55 9.22
C ILE A 186 -13.21 12.56 9.56
N ASN A 187 -13.66 13.33 8.57
CA ASN A 187 -14.77 14.27 8.73
C ASN A 187 -16.09 13.52 8.97
N LYS A 188 -16.35 12.48 8.16
CA LYS A 188 -17.56 11.66 8.23
C LYS A 188 -17.70 10.89 9.55
N TYR A 189 -16.59 10.39 10.10
CA TYR A 189 -16.56 9.63 11.35
C TYR A 189 -15.64 10.32 12.38
N PRO A 190 -16.12 11.39 13.05
CA PRO A 190 -15.32 12.12 14.04
C PRO A 190 -14.74 11.24 15.16
N GLU A 191 -15.41 10.16 15.51
CA GLU A 191 -14.99 9.16 16.49
C GLU A 191 -13.69 8.43 16.09
N GLN A 192 -13.34 8.37 14.80
CA GLN A 192 -12.05 7.81 14.37
C GLN A 192 -10.87 8.66 14.83
N ARG A 193 -11.07 9.96 15.12
CA ARG A 193 -9.96 10.88 15.38
C ARG A 193 -9.17 10.47 16.62
N GLU A 194 -9.87 10.08 17.68
CA GLU A 194 -9.20 9.61 18.90
C GLU A 194 -8.62 8.20 18.69
N MET A 195 -9.38 7.30 18.05
CA MET A 195 -8.89 5.95 17.75
C MET A 195 -7.60 5.96 16.92
N LEU A 196 -7.48 6.84 15.93
CA LEU A 196 -6.26 6.99 15.14
C LEU A 196 -5.07 7.41 16.03
N LEU A 197 -5.27 8.39 16.91
CA LEU A 197 -4.23 8.85 17.82
C LEU A 197 -3.82 7.76 18.83
N GLU A 198 -4.80 7.16 19.50
CA GLU A 198 -4.60 6.10 20.49
C GLU A 198 -4.03 4.81 19.88
N SER A 199 -4.26 4.58 18.58
CA SER A 199 -3.70 3.42 17.85
C SER A 199 -2.21 3.54 17.53
N GLY A 200 -1.57 4.68 17.83
CA GLY A 200 -0.15 4.87 17.59
C GLY A 200 0.21 5.71 16.37
N LEU A 201 -0.75 6.42 15.75
CA LEU A 201 -0.45 7.25 14.59
C LEU A 201 0.61 8.31 14.94
N ARG A 202 1.65 8.44 14.09
CA ARG A 202 2.71 9.46 14.19
C ARG A 202 2.89 10.29 12.94
N ALA A 203 2.59 9.72 11.77
CA ALA A 203 2.63 10.47 10.51
C ALA A 203 1.57 9.97 9.53
N ILE A 204 0.79 10.88 8.93
CA ILE A 204 -0.21 10.52 7.94
C ILE A 204 -0.12 11.44 6.73
N LEU A 205 -0.09 10.84 5.54
CA LEU A 205 -0.31 11.57 4.29
C LEU A 205 -1.79 11.54 3.95
N VAL A 206 -2.38 12.72 3.77
CA VAL A 206 -3.78 12.87 3.36
C VAL A 206 -3.88 13.49 1.98
N GLY A 207 -4.66 12.85 1.11
CA GLY A 207 -4.88 13.34 -0.25
C GLY A 207 -5.91 14.47 -0.31
N ILE A 208 -5.45 15.73 -0.28
CA ILE A 208 -6.30 16.93 -0.41
C ILE A 208 -6.56 17.22 -1.90
N GLU A 209 -5.49 17.21 -2.69
CA GLU A 209 -5.39 17.47 -4.13
C GLU A 209 -5.75 18.89 -4.57
N THR A 210 -6.91 19.41 -4.18
CA THR A 210 -7.37 20.74 -4.58
C THR A 210 -8.36 21.33 -3.57
N PHE A 211 -8.40 22.66 -3.50
CA PHE A 211 -9.44 23.40 -2.79
C PHE A 211 -10.47 24.06 -3.71
N HIS A 212 -10.44 23.76 -5.02
CA HIS A 212 -11.46 24.21 -5.96
C HIS A 212 -12.67 23.27 -5.90
N PRO A 213 -13.86 23.70 -5.42
CA PRO A 213 -14.96 22.77 -5.11
C PRO A 213 -15.46 21.96 -6.30
N VAL A 214 -15.54 22.59 -7.48
CA VAL A 214 -15.98 21.94 -8.71
C VAL A 214 -14.98 20.87 -9.14
N THR A 215 -13.68 21.18 -9.07
CA THR A 215 -12.61 20.25 -9.43
C THR A 215 -12.51 19.11 -8.43
N ALA A 216 -12.57 19.38 -7.12
CA ALA A 216 -12.55 18.35 -6.07
C ALA A 216 -13.65 17.29 -6.32
N LYS A 217 -14.89 17.75 -6.55
CA LYS A 217 -16.00 16.87 -6.90
C LYS A 217 -15.74 16.13 -8.22
N GLY A 218 -15.27 16.85 -9.23
CA GLY A 218 -14.97 16.32 -10.56
C GLY A 218 -13.96 15.17 -10.54
N VAL A 219 -12.94 15.23 -9.68
CA VAL A 219 -11.90 14.19 -9.58
C VAL A 219 -12.22 13.06 -8.60
N GLY A 220 -13.43 13.04 -8.03
CA GLY A 220 -13.86 12.00 -7.09
C GLY A 220 -13.38 12.21 -5.65
N LYS A 221 -13.13 13.47 -5.23
CA LYS A 221 -12.99 13.83 -3.82
C LYS A 221 -14.35 14.34 -3.32
N GLY A 222 -14.86 13.73 -2.26
CA GLY A 222 -16.28 13.85 -1.88
C GLY A 222 -16.59 15.02 -0.93
N LEU A 223 -15.59 15.58 -0.25
CA LEU A 223 -15.79 16.59 0.79
C LEU A 223 -15.56 18.01 0.25
N HIS A 224 -16.46 18.93 0.58
CA HIS A 224 -16.30 20.34 0.23
C HIS A 224 -14.99 20.91 0.82
N PRO A 225 -14.21 21.71 0.07
CA PRO A 225 -12.94 22.29 0.53
C PRO A 225 -12.98 22.95 1.90
N ASP A 226 -14.07 23.66 2.23
CA ASP A 226 -14.17 24.31 3.54
C ASP A 226 -14.29 23.30 4.69
N LYS A 227 -14.99 22.18 4.49
CA LYS A 227 -15.04 21.08 5.46
C LYS A 227 -13.70 20.36 5.58
N VAL A 228 -12.94 20.26 4.48
CA VAL A 228 -11.56 19.77 4.53
C VAL A 228 -10.72 20.68 5.43
N LYS A 229 -10.77 22.01 5.22
CA LYS A 229 -10.04 22.99 6.04
C LYS A 229 -10.46 22.93 7.52
N GLU A 230 -11.76 22.93 7.81
CA GLU A 230 -12.29 22.79 9.18
C GLU A 230 -11.74 21.54 9.87
N THR A 231 -11.75 20.40 9.17
CA THR A 231 -11.24 19.13 9.69
C THR A 231 -9.74 19.21 9.94
N LEU A 232 -8.97 19.77 9.00
CA LEU A 232 -7.52 19.93 9.16
C LEU A 232 -7.16 20.88 10.30
N TYR A 233 -7.91 21.97 10.51
CA TYR A 233 -7.71 22.86 11.65
C TYR A 233 -7.98 22.13 12.97
N TYR A 234 -9.08 21.37 13.05
CA TYR A 234 -9.35 20.55 14.23
C TYR A 234 -8.20 19.58 14.52
N LEU A 235 -7.75 18.83 13.51
CA LEU A 235 -6.66 17.86 13.66
C LEU A 235 -5.35 18.55 14.05
N ARG A 236 -5.05 19.72 13.48
CA ARG A 236 -3.87 20.51 13.86
C ARG A 236 -3.89 20.86 15.33
N GLU A 237 -5.03 21.29 15.87
CA GLU A 237 -5.15 21.65 17.29
C GLU A 237 -5.09 20.44 18.21
N THR A 238 -5.81 19.36 17.89
CA THR A 238 -5.93 18.20 18.78
C THR A 238 -4.76 17.22 18.69
N TRP A 239 -4.11 17.12 17.53
CA TRP A 239 -2.95 16.23 17.31
C TRP A 239 -1.62 16.97 17.34
N ARG A 240 -1.62 18.25 17.75
CA ARG A 240 -0.44 19.10 17.81
C ARG A 240 0.71 18.44 18.57
N GLY A 241 1.88 18.37 17.93
CA GLY A 241 3.09 17.78 18.54
C GLY A 241 3.06 16.26 18.68
N LYS A 242 1.99 15.59 18.22
CA LYS A 242 1.83 14.13 18.29
C LYS A 242 1.83 13.47 16.91
N VAL A 243 1.22 14.11 15.92
CA VAL A 243 1.08 13.59 14.55
C VAL A 243 1.56 14.61 13.53
N ILE A 244 2.42 14.15 12.61
CA ILE A 244 2.78 14.90 11.40
C ILE A 244 1.70 14.63 10.35
N ILE A 245 1.05 15.69 9.86
CA ILE A 245 0.06 15.59 8.78
C ILE A 245 0.68 16.20 7.51
N THR A 246 0.83 15.39 6.48
CA THR A 246 1.28 15.83 5.16
C THR A 246 0.09 15.86 4.20
N GLY A 247 -0.20 17.01 3.61
CA GLY A 247 -1.21 17.13 2.56
C GLY A 247 -0.60 17.04 1.17
N SER A 248 -1.12 16.19 0.28
CA SER A 248 -0.78 16.24 -1.15
C SER A 248 -1.70 17.21 -1.89
N PHE A 249 -1.14 17.92 -2.87
CA PHE A 249 -1.84 18.79 -3.81
C PHE A 249 -1.44 18.44 -5.24
N ILE A 250 -2.39 18.58 -6.17
CA ILE A 250 -2.19 18.43 -7.61
C ILE A 250 -2.60 19.76 -8.24
N VAL A 251 -1.65 20.42 -8.89
CA VAL A 251 -1.90 21.67 -9.62
C VAL A 251 -2.17 21.36 -11.07
N GLY A 252 -3.18 22.00 -11.66
CA GLY A 252 -3.54 21.84 -13.07
C GLY A 252 -4.56 20.73 -13.30
N LEU A 253 -5.37 20.42 -12.29
CA LEU A 253 -6.49 19.52 -12.47
C LEU A 253 -7.55 20.16 -13.38
N PRO A 254 -8.37 19.35 -14.09
CA PRO A 254 -9.41 19.89 -14.97
C PRO A 254 -10.32 20.90 -14.26
N GLY A 255 -10.46 22.09 -14.86
CA GLY A 255 -11.27 23.18 -14.33
C GLY A 255 -10.54 24.16 -13.40
N GLU A 256 -9.23 24.01 -13.20
CA GLU A 256 -8.38 25.02 -12.55
C GLU A 256 -7.77 25.98 -13.60
N SER A 257 -7.60 27.24 -13.22
CA SER A 257 -7.05 28.33 -14.05
C SER A 257 -6.02 29.16 -13.29
#